data_AF-A0A221T1T8-F1
#
_entry.id   AF-A0A221T1T8-F1
#
_cell.length_a   1.000
_cell.length_b   1.000
_cell.length_c   1.000
_cell.angle_alpha   90.00
_cell.angle_beta   90.00
_cell.angle_gamma   90.00
#
_symmetry.space_group_name_H-M   'P 1'
#
loop_
_entity.id
_entity.type
_entity.pdbx_description
1 polymer ?
#
loop_
_entity_poly.entity_id
_entity_poly.type
_entity_poly.pdbx_seq_one_letter_code
_entity_poly.pdbx_strand_id
1 'polypeptide(L)'
;MNWTTVATLTAACLPGILIATPAIIDTVLRRARQQPTPPARPLPPRRVLIAASMAQTTLLAAGAAALGAAFGPRVGLAQLSTDAFQTPAGALTALSAAVLGSAAMLAAYYGVFRPRLDPQTLAASEGLRQEAGLASRVLYGGVVEEVLMRWGLLPLAVWLLTFPLGAGAATFWTANLLTGLLFAALHWPAYLSAGCRPTPAFFTASVVLNTALALLYGWLFLQYGLLAAVLGHAVTHLMWYPLDRRMWRPPALPA
;
A
#
# COMPACT_ATOMS: atom_id res chain seq x y z
N MET A 1 -21.51 -10.35 13.30
CA MET A 1 -20.67 -9.31 12.67
C MET A 1 -20.15 -8.41 13.79
N ASN A 2 -18.83 -8.20 13.90
CA ASN A 2 -18.26 -7.33 14.93
C ASN A 2 -18.21 -5.87 14.43
N TRP A 3 -19.28 -5.12 14.64
CA TRP A 3 -19.39 -3.72 14.21
C TRP A 3 -18.41 -2.79 14.91
N THR A 4 -17.96 -3.13 16.13
CA THR A 4 -16.93 -2.36 16.85
C THR A 4 -15.60 -2.42 16.11
N THR A 5 -15.18 -3.60 15.63
CA THR A 5 -13.96 -3.72 14.82
C THR A 5 -14.09 -2.96 13.49
N VAL A 6 -15.25 -3.05 12.84
CA VAL A 6 -15.50 -2.32 11.58
C VAL A 6 -15.36 -0.81 11.79
N ALA A 7 -16.02 -0.27 12.81
CA ALA A 7 -15.95 1.16 13.15
C ALA A 7 -14.52 1.59 13.52
N THR A 8 -13.82 0.77 14.33
CA THR A 8 -12.45 1.07 14.79
C THR A 8 -11.47 1.14 13.62
N LEU A 9 -11.48 0.15 12.72
CA LEU A 9 -10.58 0.11 11.56
C LEU A 9 -10.92 1.21 10.54
N THR A 10 -12.20 1.49 10.34
CA THR A 10 -12.62 2.61 9.48
C THR A 10 -12.12 3.94 10.04
N ALA A 11 -12.27 4.16 11.35
CA ALA A 11 -11.79 5.36 12.02
C ALA A 11 -10.25 5.46 11.96
N ALA A 12 -9.52 4.35 12.14
CA ALA A 12 -8.06 4.31 12.04
C ALA A 12 -7.53 4.70 10.65
N CYS A 13 -8.31 4.49 9.59
CA CYS A 13 -7.95 4.91 8.23
C CYS A 13 -8.11 6.42 7.98
N LEU A 14 -8.95 7.11 8.75
CA LEU A 14 -9.30 8.52 8.48
C LEU A 14 -8.09 9.47 8.48
N PRO A 15 -7.12 9.40 9.42
CA PRO A 15 -5.95 10.27 9.40
C PRO A 15 -5.12 10.11 8.12
N GLY A 16 -4.92 8.87 7.68
CA GLY A 16 -4.21 8.58 6.43
C GLY A 16 -4.92 9.15 5.21
N ILE A 17 -6.24 8.97 5.13
CA ILE A 17 -7.09 9.51 4.06
C ILE A 17 -7.05 11.05 4.04
N LEU A 18 -7.23 11.69 5.20
CA LEU A 18 -7.23 13.14 5.36
C LEU A 18 -5.90 13.79 4.91
N ILE A 19 -4.78 13.13 5.19
CA ILE A 19 -3.44 13.63 4.86
C ILE A 19 -3.08 13.33 3.40
N ALA A 20 -3.34 12.12 2.91
CA ALA A 20 -2.90 11.68 1.58
C ALA A 20 -3.73 12.29 0.45
N THR A 21 -5.06 12.34 0.60
CA THR A 21 -5.96 12.69 -0.51
C THR A 21 -5.70 14.08 -1.08
N PRO A 22 -5.55 15.16 -0.28
CA PRO A 22 -5.25 16.48 -0.82
C PRO A 22 -3.96 16.51 -1.65
N ALA A 23 -2.89 15.86 -1.17
CA ALA A 23 -1.61 15.81 -1.87
C ALA A 23 -1.75 15.10 -3.23
N ILE A 24 -2.41 13.93 -3.26
CA ILE A 24 -2.65 13.15 -4.48
C ILE A 24 -3.49 13.97 -5.48
N ILE A 25 -4.58 14.59 -5.04
CA ILE A 25 -5.43 15.42 -5.91
C ILE A 25 -4.68 16.62 -6.46
N ASP A 26 -3.83 17.26 -5.65
CA ASP A 26 -3.02 18.38 -6.10
C ASP A 26 -1.99 17.95 -7.16
N THR A 27 -1.37 16.77 -7.02
CA THR A 27 -0.49 16.19 -8.04
C THR A 27 -1.25 15.93 -9.34
N VAL A 28 -2.42 15.30 -9.27
CA VAL A 28 -3.27 15.01 -10.44
C VAL A 28 -3.70 16.29 -11.14
N LEU A 29 -4.15 17.30 -10.39
CA LEU A 29 -4.57 18.58 -10.96
C LEU A 29 -3.40 19.35 -11.58
N ARG A 30 -2.22 19.37 -10.94
CA ARG A 30 -1.01 19.97 -11.53
C ARG A 30 -0.66 19.31 -12.85
N ARG A 31 -0.66 17.97 -12.90
CA ARG A 31 -0.36 17.19 -14.11
C ARG A 31 -1.37 17.43 -15.22
N ALA A 32 -2.67 17.42 -14.90
CA ALA A 32 -3.73 17.68 -15.87
C ALA A 32 -3.61 19.08 -16.51
N ARG A 33 -3.13 20.08 -15.76
CA ARG A 33 -2.90 21.44 -16.26
C ARG A 33 -1.61 21.58 -17.09
N GLN A 34 -0.65 20.69 -16.90
CA GLN A 34 0.62 20.68 -17.64
C GLN A 34 0.53 19.88 -18.94
N GLN A 35 -0.60 19.24 -19.24
CA GLN A 35 -0.80 18.54 -20.50
C GLN A 35 -0.85 19.55 -21.67
N PRO A 36 -0.16 19.27 -22.80
CA PRO A 36 -0.16 20.17 -23.96
C PRO A 36 -1.54 20.45 -24.52
N THR A 37 -2.43 19.46 -24.43
CA THR A 37 -3.81 19.54 -24.86
C THR A 37 -4.71 19.80 -23.65
N PRO A 38 -5.48 20.91 -23.63
CA PRO A 38 -6.41 21.16 -22.55
C PRO A 38 -7.50 20.09 -22.53
N PRO A 39 -8.03 19.73 -21.35
CA PRO A 39 -9.08 18.73 -21.24
C PRO A 39 -10.35 19.20 -21.97
N ALA A 40 -11.01 18.27 -22.67
CA ALA A 40 -12.23 18.55 -23.44
C ALA A 40 -13.41 19.02 -22.56
N ARG A 41 -13.33 18.82 -21.24
CA ARG A 41 -14.29 19.31 -20.26
C ARG A 41 -13.54 20.03 -19.13
N PRO A 42 -14.15 21.06 -18.52
CA PRO A 42 -13.55 21.71 -17.36
C PRO A 42 -13.35 20.70 -16.23
N LEU A 43 -12.19 20.78 -15.58
CA LEU A 43 -11.90 19.94 -14.42
C LEU A 43 -12.86 20.28 -13.28
N PRO A 44 -13.40 19.28 -12.56
CA PRO A 44 -14.22 19.55 -11.38
C PRO A 44 -13.46 20.39 -10.35
N PRO A 45 -14.17 21.19 -9.53
CA PRO A 45 -13.53 21.98 -8.49
C PRO A 45 -12.71 21.10 -7.53
N ARG A 46 -11.52 21.55 -7.14
CA ARG A 46 -10.61 20.82 -6.24
C ARG A 46 -11.32 20.26 -5.00
N ARG A 47 -12.20 21.05 -4.38
CA ARG A 47 -12.95 20.66 -3.18
C ARG A 47 -13.87 19.45 -3.44
N VAL A 48 -14.49 19.39 -4.62
CA VAL A 48 -15.36 18.29 -5.02
C VAL A 48 -14.54 17.02 -5.21
N LEU A 49 -13.39 17.11 -5.89
CA LEU A 49 -12.48 15.96 -6.08
C LEU A 49 -11.97 15.41 -4.75
N ILE A 50 -11.52 16.27 -3.84
CA ILE A 50 -11.06 15.85 -2.51
C ILE A 50 -12.20 15.17 -1.74
N ALA A 51 -13.37 15.81 -1.66
CA ALA A 51 -14.51 15.25 -0.93
C ALA A 51 -14.96 13.89 -1.51
N ALA A 52 -15.06 13.79 -2.83
CA ALA A 52 -15.43 12.55 -3.51
C ALA A 52 -14.39 11.44 -3.29
N SER A 53 -13.10 11.74 -3.43
CA SER A 53 -12.04 10.76 -3.20
C SER A 53 -11.94 10.32 -1.74
N MET A 54 -12.11 11.24 -0.78
CA MET A 54 -12.14 10.89 0.64
C MET A 54 -13.34 9.99 0.98
N ALA A 55 -14.53 10.33 0.45
CA ALA A 55 -15.73 9.51 0.63
C ALA A 55 -15.53 8.11 0.01
N GLN A 56 -15.02 8.05 -1.22
CA GLN A 56 -14.71 6.79 -1.90
C GLN A 56 -13.76 5.93 -1.08
N THR A 57 -12.60 6.46 -0.65
CA THR A 57 -11.62 5.67 0.10
C THR A 57 -12.14 5.28 1.48
N THR A 58 -12.94 6.12 2.13
CA THR A 58 -13.57 5.78 3.41
C THR A 58 -14.57 4.63 3.25
N LEU A 59 -15.38 4.65 2.18
CA LEU A 59 -16.31 3.55 1.88
C LEU A 59 -15.58 2.25 1.54
N LEU A 60 -14.48 2.33 0.79
CA LEU A 60 -13.63 1.16 0.51
C LEU A 60 -13.02 0.60 1.79
N ALA A 61 -12.49 1.45 2.67
CA ALA A 61 -11.94 1.05 3.96
C ALA A 61 -13.00 0.41 4.87
N ALA A 62 -14.21 1.00 4.93
CA ALA A 62 -15.33 0.44 5.68
C ALA A 62 -15.78 -0.92 5.11
N GLY A 63 -15.84 -1.05 3.79
CA GLY A 63 -16.14 -2.29 3.10
C GLY A 63 -15.09 -3.38 3.40
N ALA A 64 -13.80 -3.04 3.31
CA ALA A 64 -12.73 -3.96 3.66
C ALA A 64 -12.74 -4.36 5.15
N ALA A 65 -13.00 -3.40 6.04
CA ALA A 65 -13.15 -3.66 7.47
C ALA A 65 -14.30 -4.66 7.74
N ALA A 66 -15.43 -4.48 7.06
CA ALA A 66 -16.58 -5.39 7.12
C ALA A 66 -16.28 -6.77 6.54
N LEU A 67 -15.59 -6.84 5.39
CA LEU A 67 -15.15 -8.11 4.79
C LEU A 67 -14.23 -8.89 5.75
N GLY A 68 -13.22 -8.24 6.33
CA GLY A 68 -12.33 -8.88 7.28
C GLY A 68 -13.05 -9.34 8.54
N ALA A 69 -13.97 -8.53 9.08
CA ALA A 69 -14.78 -8.91 10.23
C ALA A 69 -15.74 -10.07 9.94
N ALA A 70 -16.17 -10.23 8.69
CA ALA A 70 -17.03 -11.32 8.25
C ALA A 70 -16.23 -12.62 8.00
N PHE A 71 -15.17 -12.55 7.18
CA PHE A 71 -14.46 -13.71 6.65
C PHE A 71 -13.24 -14.10 7.47
N GLY A 72 -12.59 -13.16 8.15
CA GLY A 72 -11.45 -13.40 9.04
C GLY A 72 -11.67 -14.56 10.02
N PRO A 73 -12.77 -14.58 10.80
CA PRO A 73 -13.02 -15.65 11.76
C PRO A 73 -13.19 -17.03 11.12
N ARG A 74 -13.59 -17.08 9.84
CA ARG A 74 -13.81 -18.34 9.11
C ARG A 74 -12.51 -19.00 8.66
N VAL A 75 -11.42 -18.24 8.62
CA VAL A 75 -10.11 -18.71 8.12
C VAL A 75 -8.97 -18.46 9.12
N GLY A 76 -9.31 -18.10 10.36
CA GLY A 76 -8.31 -17.84 11.41
C GLY A 76 -7.55 -16.51 11.28
N LEU A 77 -8.03 -15.57 10.47
CA LEU A 77 -7.39 -14.26 10.22
C LEU A 77 -8.26 -13.10 10.72
N ALA A 78 -8.53 -13.06 12.03
CA ALA A 78 -9.43 -12.07 12.64
C ALA A 78 -8.80 -11.28 13.81
N GLN A 79 -7.49 -11.43 14.03
CA GLN A 79 -6.84 -10.85 15.20
C GLN A 79 -6.17 -9.52 14.84
N LEU A 80 -6.47 -8.47 15.63
CA LEU A 80 -5.76 -7.20 15.53
C LEU A 80 -4.31 -7.34 16.04
N SER A 81 -4.10 -8.16 17.06
CA SER A 81 -2.81 -8.56 17.60
C SER A 81 -2.95 -9.97 18.16
N THR A 82 -1.97 -10.83 17.94
CA THR A 82 -1.90 -12.17 18.57
C THR A 82 -1.14 -12.10 19.90
N ASP A 83 -1.26 -13.13 20.73
CA ASP A 83 -0.50 -13.26 21.98
C ASP A 83 1.01 -13.32 21.70
N ALA A 84 1.42 -13.92 20.57
CA ALA A 84 2.82 -13.97 20.17
C ALA A 84 3.42 -12.56 20.03
N PHE A 85 2.66 -11.62 19.47
CA PHE A 85 3.10 -10.22 19.32
C PHE A 85 3.19 -9.47 20.66
N GLN A 86 2.44 -9.90 21.68
CA GLN A 86 2.45 -9.28 23.00
C GLN A 86 3.68 -9.67 23.83
N THR A 87 4.45 -10.67 23.39
CA THR A 87 5.72 -11.06 24.03
C THR A 87 6.88 -10.22 23.50
N PRO A 88 7.89 -9.87 24.33
CA PRO A 88 9.09 -9.18 23.86
C PRO A 88 9.81 -9.92 22.73
N ALA A 89 9.88 -11.25 22.80
CA ALA A 89 10.52 -12.08 21.78
C ALA A 89 9.77 -12.03 20.44
N GLY A 90 8.44 -12.20 20.45
CA GLY A 90 7.64 -12.14 19.23
C GLY A 90 7.60 -10.75 18.61
N ALA A 91 7.50 -9.69 19.41
CA ALA A 91 7.63 -8.32 18.95
C ALA A 91 9.00 -8.05 18.30
N LEU A 92 10.08 -8.54 18.91
CA LEU A 92 11.43 -8.45 18.36
C LEU A 92 11.52 -9.20 17.03
N THR A 93 11.01 -10.43 16.94
CA THR A 93 11.01 -11.21 15.69
C THR A 93 10.24 -10.50 14.58
N ALA A 94 9.04 -9.99 14.86
CA ALA A 94 8.23 -9.25 13.89
C ALA A 94 8.94 -8.00 13.39
N LEU A 95 9.54 -7.22 14.31
CA LEU A 95 10.29 -6.02 13.98
C LEU A 95 11.58 -6.32 13.19
N SER A 96 12.33 -7.36 13.58
CA SER A 96 13.51 -7.80 12.85
C SER A 96 13.17 -8.24 11.43
N ALA A 97 12.09 -9.01 11.26
CA ALA A 97 11.61 -9.42 9.93
C ALA A 97 11.21 -8.20 9.07
N ALA A 98 10.51 -7.22 9.66
CA ALA A 98 10.16 -5.98 8.98
C ALA A 98 11.40 -5.17 8.54
N VAL A 99 12.38 -5.01 9.43
CA VAL A 99 13.63 -4.27 9.13
C VAL A 99 14.44 -4.99 8.05
N LEU A 100 14.65 -6.30 8.18
CA LEU A 100 15.43 -7.08 7.21
C LEU A 100 14.73 -7.14 5.85
N GLY A 101 13.41 -7.35 5.83
CA GLY A 101 12.61 -7.33 4.60
C GLY A 101 12.63 -5.96 3.91
N SER A 102 12.50 -4.88 4.70
CA SER A 102 12.62 -3.51 4.19
C SER A 102 14.02 -3.24 3.64
N ALA A 103 15.08 -3.67 4.33
CA ALA A 103 16.45 -3.50 3.86
C ALA A 103 16.71 -4.27 2.55
N ALA A 104 16.21 -5.51 2.45
CA ALA A 104 16.30 -6.31 1.23
C ALA A 104 15.55 -5.65 0.07
N MET A 105 14.35 -5.14 0.31
CA MET A 105 13.58 -4.39 -0.68
C MET A 105 14.33 -3.14 -1.15
N LEU A 106 14.92 -2.37 -0.22
CA LEU A 106 15.67 -1.16 -0.55
C LEU A 106 16.94 -1.47 -1.33
N ALA A 107 17.66 -2.53 -0.96
CA ALA A 107 18.82 -3.00 -1.70
C ALA A 107 18.44 -3.43 -3.12
N ALA A 108 17.33 -4.15 -3.29
CA ALA A 108 16.82 -4.52 -4.60
C ALA A 108 16.38 -3.29 -5.42
N TYR A 109 15.68 -2.35 -4.80
CA TYR A 109 15.26 -1.11 -5.46
C TYR A 109 16.48 -0.31 -5.94
N TYR A 110 17.40 0.09 -5.06
CA TYR A 110 18.52 0.95 -5.44
C TYR A 110 19.59 0.23 -6.26
N GLY A 111 19.84 -1.07 -6.01
CA GLY A 111 20.89 -1.83 -6.69
C GLY A 111 20.45 -2.45 -8.01
N VAL A 112 19.18 -2.85 -8.14
CA VAL A 112 18.70 -3.61 -9.31
C VAL A 112 17.70 -2.81 -10.12
N PHE A 113 16.58 -2.38 -9.53
CA PHE A 113 15.46 -1.86 -10.31
C PHE A 113 15.66 -0.40 -10.72
N ARG A 114 16.05 0.46 -9.79
CA ARG A 114 16.21 1.91 -10.01
C ARG A 114 17.14 2.25 -11.18
N PRO A 115 18.33 1.62 -11.34
CA PRO A 115 19.21 1.88 -12.50
C PRO A 115 18.63 1.45 -13.85
N ARG A 116 17.60 0.60 -13.85
CA ARG A 116 16.95 0.05 -15.05
C ARG A 116 15.68 0.83 -15.45
N LEU A 117 15.24 1.80 -14.63
CA LEU A 117 14.11 2.67 -14.95
C LEU A 117 14.57 3.80 -15.88
N ASP A 118 13.73 4.15 -16.85
CA ASP A 118 13.98 5.32 -17.68
C ASP A 118 13.88 6.61 -16.85
N PRO A 119 14.58 7.70 -17.24
CA PRO A 119 14.63 8.93 -16.46
C PRO A 119 13.25 9.56 -16.16
N GLN A 120 12.29 9.43 -17.09
CA GLN A 120 10.94 9.97 -16.91
C GLN A 120 10.18 9.18 -15.85
N THR A 121 10.19 7.84 -15.94
CA THR A 121 9.58 6.96 -14.92
C THR A 121 10.23 7.13 -13.56
N LEU A 122 11.55 7.29 -13.51
CA LEU A 122 12.27 7.53 -12.28
C LEU A 122 11.82 8.86 -11.64
N ALA A 123 11.84 9.95 -12.40
CA ALA A 123 11.41 11.27 -11.92
C ALA A 123 9.94 11.28 -11.49
N ALA A 124 9.04 10.64 -12.24
CA ALA A 124 7.62 10.55 -11.92
C ALA A 124 7.36 9.74 -10.63
N SER A 125 7.93 8.54 -10.52
CA SER A 125 7.68 7.64 -9.39
C SER A 125 8.30 8.14 -8.09
N GLU A 126 9.52 8.67 -8.12
CA GLU A 126 10.15 9.29 -6.95
C GLU A 126 9.47 10.60 -6.59
N GLY A 127 9.10 11.44 -7.57
CA GLY A 127 8.38 12.69 -7.34
C GLY A 127 7.06 12.47 -6.61
N LEU A 128 6.28 11.47 -7.02
CA LEU A 128 5.04 11.08 -6.34
C LEU A 128 5.28 10.74 -4.85
N ARG A 129 6.35 10.00 -4.55
CA ARG A 129 6.70 9.63 -3.17
C ARG A 129 7.21 10.81 -2.35
N GLN A 130 7.91 11.76 -2.97
CA GLN A 130 8.35 12.98 -2.31
C GLN A 130 7.16 13.90 -1.97
N GLU A 131 6.23 14.05 -2.92
CA GLU A 131 5.02 14.88 -2.75
C GLU A 131 4.07 14.31 -1.68
N ALA A 132 3.98 12.98 -1.54
CA ALA A 132 3.19 12.36 -0.48
C ALA A 132 3.74 12.69 0.92
N GLY A 133 5.06 12.79 1.07
CA GLY A 133 5.70 13.00 2.38
C GLY A 133 5.61 11.79 3.31
N LEU A 134 6.32 11.84 4.44
CA LEU A 134 6.42 10.70 5.35
C LEU A 134 5.09 10.35 6.02
N ALA A 135 4.34 11.36 6.47
CA ALA A 135 3.07 11.14 7.17
C ALA A 135 2.04 10.41 6.30
N SER A 136 1.88 10.81 5.03
CA SER A 136 1.01 10.09 4.09
C SER A 136 1.50 8.66 3.88
N ARG A 137 2.79 8.45 3.68
CA ARG A 137 3.35 7.11 3.46
C ARG A 137 3.08 6.20 4.65
N VAL A 138 3.33 6.66 5.88
CA VAL A 138 3.12 5.86 7.10
C VAL A 138 1.64 5.66 7.41
N LEU A 139 0.80 6.69 7.33
CA LEU A 139 -0.60 6.59 7.74
C LEU A 139 -1.49 6.00 6.64
N TYR A 140 -1.30 6.41 5.39
CA TYR A 140 -2.05 5.82 4.27
C TYR A 140 -1.46 4.46 3.89
N GLY A 141 -0.16 4.40 3.60
CA GLY A 141 0.50 3.14 3.23
C GLY A 141 0.48 2.13 4.38
N GLY A 142 0.87 2.54 5.58
CA GLY A 142 0.91 1.62 6.72
C GLY A 142 -0.45 1.20 7.27
N VAL A 143 -1.47 2.06 7.29
CA VAL A 143 -2.78 1.73 7.89
C VAL A 143 -3.84 1.43 6.84
N VAL A 144 -4.10 2.37 5.93
CA VAL A 144 -5.21 2.26 4.96
C VAL A 144 -4.99 1.06 4.04
N GLU A 145 -3.79 0.89 3.49
CA GLU A 145 -3.51 -0.21 2.58
C GLU A 145 -3.54 -1.57 3.30
N GLU A 146 -3.09 -1.66 4.56
CA GLU A 146 -3.16 -2.91 5.33
C GLU A 146 -4.60 -3.28 5.71
N VAL A 147 -5.46 -2.30 6.03
CA VAL A 147 -6.89 -2.56 6.26
C VAL A 147 -7.56 -3.06 4.98
N LEU A 148 -7.25 -2.45 3.82
CA LEU A 148 -7.80 -2.88 2.54
C LEU A 148 -7.33 -4.29 2.16
N MET A 149 -6.02 -4.51 2.21
CA MET A 149 -5.40 -5.70 1.64
C MET A 149 -5.33 -6.86 2.62
N ARG A 150 -4.86 -6.62 3.85
CA ARG A 150 -4.55 -7.69 4.83
C ARG A 150 -5.76 -8.00 5.66
N TRP A 151 -6.45 -6.98 6.17
CA TRP A 151 -7.67 -7.23 6.94
C TRP A 151 -8.84 -7.62 6.03
N GLY A 152 -9.10 -6.86 4.95
CA GLY A 152 -10.28 -7.09 4.10
C GLY A 152 -10.09 -8.20 3.07
N LEU A 153 -9.21 -7.97 2.11
CA LEU A 153 -9.14 -8.79 0.90
C LEU A 153 -8.49 -10.16 1.11
N LEU A 154 -7.43 -10.26 1.91
CA LEU A 154 -6.71 -11.52 2.12
C LEU A 154 -7.60 -12.60 2.78
N PRO A 155 -8.31 -12.36 3.90
CA PRO A 155 -9.22 -13.36 4.47
C PRO A 155 -10.34 -13.78 3.51
N LEU A 156 -10.88 -12.83 2.74
CA LEU A 156 -11.85 -13.14 1.69
C LEU A 156 -11.24 -14.09 0.63
N ALA A 157 -10.03 -13.80 0.16
CA ALA A 157 -9.34 -14.63 -0.81
C ALA A 157 -9.02 -16.03 -0.26
N VAL A 158 -8.54 -16.13 0.99
CA VAL A 158 -8.30 -17.43 1.66
C VAL A 158 -9.61 -18.22 1.76
N TRP A 159 -10.70 -17.56 2.13
CA TRP A 159 -12.01 -18.21 2.26
C TRP A 159 -12.51 -18.74 0.90
N LEU A 160 -12.42 -17.94 -0.16
CA LEU A 160 -12.79 -18.35 -1.52
C LEU A 160 -11.92 -19.51 -2.04
N LEU A 161 -10.62 -19.48 -1.76
CA LEU A 161 -9.70 -20.53 -2.22
C LEU A 161 -9.78 -21.81 -1.39
N THR A 162 -10.40 -21.75 -0.21
CA THR A 162 -10.64 -22.95 0.60
C THR A 162 -11.58 -23.94 -0.11
N PHE A 163 -12.48 -23.47 -0.98
CA PHE A 163 -13.39 -24.35 -1.75
C PHE A 163 -12.64 -25.22 -2.78
N PRO A 164 -11.81 -24.68 -3.69
CA PRO A 164 -11.07 -25.50 -4.66
C PRO A 164 -9.79 -26.14 -4.11
N LEU A 165 -9.13 -25.56 -3.10
CA LEU A 165 -7.80 -26.02 -2.63
C LEU A 165 -7.82 -26.70 -1.25
N GLY A 166 -8.95 -26.65 -0.53
CA GLY A 166 -9.03 -27.04 0.87
C GLY A 166 -8.42 -26.00 1.83
N ALA A 167 -8.55 -26.23 3.14
CA ALA A 167 -7.94 -25.36 4.14
C ALA A 167 -6.48 -25.74 4.37
N GLY A 168 -5.60 -24.75 4.56
CA GLY A 168 -4.21 -25.01 4.93
C GLY A 168 -3.22 -23.98 4.39
N ALA A 169 -1.93 -24.28 4.58
CA ALA A 169 -0.84 -23.36 4.24
C ALA A 169 -0.79 -23.03 2.74
N ALA A 170 -1.02 -24.01 1.86
CA ALA A 170 -1.01 -23.78 0.41
C ALA A 170 -2.07 -22.75 -0.01
N THR A 171 -3.28 -22.84 0.55
CA THR A 171 -4.39 -21.92 0.32
C THR A 171 -4.07 -20.51 0.81
N PHE A 172 -3.51 -20.41 2.03
CA PHE A 172 -3.06 -19.12 2.57
C PHE A 172 -2.02 -18.45 1.68
N TRP A 173 -0.94 -19.16 1.32
CA TRP A 173 0.15 -18.59 0.54
C TRP A 173 -0.27 -18.25 -0.88
N THR A 174 -1.18 -19.04 -1.47
CA THR A 174 -1.77 -18.73 -2.78
C THR A 174 -2.61 -17.45 -2.71
N ALA A 175 -3.47 -17.31 -1.68
CA ALA A 175 -4.24 -16.08 -1.46
C ALA A 175 -3.32 -14.86 -1.23
N ASN A 176 -2.28 -15.03 -0.42
CA ASN A 176 -1.31 -13.98 -0.12
C ASN A 176 -0.53 -13.53 -1.38
N LEU A 177 -0.14 -14.48 -2.23
CA LEU A 177 0.46 -14.18 -3.52
C LEU A 177 -0.50 -13.42 -4.44
N LEU A 178 -1.73 -13.92 -4.62
CA LEU A 178 -2.72 -13.29 -5.52
C LEU A 178 -3.10 -11.88 -5.06
N THR A 179 -3.31 -11.68 -3.76
CA THR A 179 -3.60 -10.36 -3.20
C THR A 179 -2.38 -9.44 -3.28
N GLY A 180 -1.16 -9.96 -3.16
CA GLY A 180 0.08 -9.20 -3.41
C GLY A 180 0.26 -8.77 -4.86
N LEU A 181 -0.07 -9.64 -5.82
CA LEU A 181 -0.08 -9.30 -7.25
C LEU A 181 -1.13 -8.22 -7.56
N LEU A 182 -2.34 -8.36 -7.00
CA LEU A 182 -3.39 -7.36 -7.13
C LEU A 182 -2.97 -6.03 -6.49
N PHE A 183 -2.32 -6.05 -5.33
CA PHE A 183 -1.77 -4.87 -4.69
C PHE A 183 -0.78 -4.13 -5.60
N ALA A 184 0.13 -4.86 -6.24
CA ALA A 184 1.06 -4.29 -7.21
C ALA A 184 0.32 -3.63 -8.38
N ALA A 185 -0.72 -4.29 -8.91
CA ALA A 185 -1.52 -3.76 -10.02
C ALA A 185 -2.31 -2.49 -9.64
N LEU A 186 -2.85 -2.43 -8.42
CA LEU A 186 -3.61 -1.27 -7.92
C LEU A 186 -2.77 0.01 -7.81
N HIS A 187 -1.44 -0.11 -7.78
CA HIS A 187 -0.54 1.05 -7.80
C HIS A 187 -0.33 1.65 -9.19
N TRP A 188 -0.52 0.87 -10.26
CA TRP A 188 -0.17 1.33 -11.61
C TRP A 188 -0.95 2.56 -12.06
N PRO A 189 -2.27 2.69 -11.83
CA PRO A 189 -3.00 3.88 -12.26
C PRO A 189 -2.42 5.17 -11.69
N ALA A 190 -2.02 5.17 -10.41
CA ALA A 190 -1.42 6.34 -9.76
C ALA A 190 -0.06 6.68 -10.36
N TYR A 191 0.82 5.70 -10.56
CA TYR A 191 2.13 5.92 -11.18
C TYR A 191 2.05 6.37 -12.64
N LEU A 192 1.16 5.75 -13.43
CA LEU A 192 0.94 6.13 -14.83
C LEU A 192 0.36 7.55 -14.94
N SER A 193 -0.59 7.91 -14.05
CA SER A 193 -1.13 9.28 -13.97
C SER A 193 -0.08 10.29 -13.52
N ALA A 194 0.86 9.86 -12.69
CA ALA A 194 2.03 10.66 -12.30
C ALA A 194 3.09 10.75 -13.43
N GLY A 195 2.89 10.11 -14.58
CA GLY A 195 3.73 10.23 -15.76
C GLY A 195 4.80 9.14 -15.93
N CYS A 196 4.72 8.05 -15.17
CA CYS A 196 5.53 6.86 -15.45
C CYS A 196 5.19 6.28 -16.83
N ARG A 197 6.19 5.75 -17.52
CA ARG A 197 6.01 5.07 -18.81
C ARG A 197 5.66 3.59 -18.58
N PRO A 198 4.71 3.02 -19.33
CA PRO A 198 4.32 1.61 -19.19
C PRO A 198 5.37 0.68 -19.84
N THR A 199 6.58 0.63 -19.27
CA THR A 199 7.68 -0.20 -19.77
C THR A 199 7.76 -1.54 -19.03
N PRO A 200 8.35 -2.59 -19.65
CA PRO A 200 8.59 -3.86 -18.95
C PRO A 200 9.42 -3.70 -17.67
N ALA A 201 10.38 -2.77 -17.66
CA ALA A 201 11.19 -2.48 -16.48
C ALA A 201 10.35 -1.90 -15.33
N PHE A 202 9.44 -0.96 -15.62
CA PHE A 202 8.52 -0.39 -14.65
C PHE A 202 7.59 -1.45 -14.05
N PHE A 203 6.92 -2.24 -14.90
CA PHE A 203 6.00 -3.28 -14.42
C PHE A 203 6.72 -4.36 -13.63
N THR A 204 7.89 -4.82 -14.10
CA THR A 204 8.69 -5.82 -13.37
C THR A 204 9.09 -5.29 -11.99
N ALA A 205 9.61 -4.06 -11.91
CA ALA A 205 9.98 -3.45 -10.63
C ALA A 205 8.77 -3.34 -9.69
N SER A 206 7.63 -2.86 -10.21
CA SER A 206 6.40 -2.72 -9.43
C SER A 206 5.90 -4.07 -8.92
N VAL A 207 5.81 -5.09 -9.77
CA VAL A 207 5.32 -6.42 -9.39
C VAL A 207 6.24 -7.05 -8.36
N VAL A 208 7.54 -7.10 -8.63
CA VAL A 208 8.49 -7.81 -7.75
C VAL A 208 8.54 -7.15 -6.37
N LEU A 209 8.73 -5.83 -6.30
CA LEU A 209 8.93 -5.14 -5.02
C LEU A 209 7.65 -5.12 -4.17
N ASN A 210 6.49 -4.85 -4.79
CA ASN A 210 5.22 -4.82 -4.04
C ASN A 210 4.79 -6.23 -3.62
N THR A 211 4.95 -7.23 -4.47
CA THR A 211 4.56 -8.61 -4.12
C THR A 211 5.46 -9.17 -3.03
N ALA A 212 6.78 -8.91 -3.07
CA ALA A 212 7.70 -9.37 -2.04
C ALA A 212 7.35 -8.81 -0.65
N LEU A 213 7.11 -7.49 -0.56
CA LEU A 213 6.63 -6.88 0.68
C LEU A 213 5.24 -7.38 1.06
N ALA A 214 4.37 -7.62 0.10
CA ALA A 214 3.04 -8.13 0.39
C ALA A 214 3.05 -9.52 1.01
N LEU A 215 3.91 -10.40 0.52
CA LEU A 215 4.12 -11.72 1.09
C LEU A 215 4.62 -11.63 2.54
N LEU A 216 5.58 -10.73 2.81
CA LEU A 216 6.08 -10.46 4.15
C LEU A 216 4.99 -9.96 5.09
N TYR A 217 4.21 -8.95 4.69
CA TYR A 217 3.16 -8.39 5.55
C TYR A 217 2.00 -9.37 5.76
N GLY A 218 1.67 -10.18 4.76
CA GLY A 218 0.71 -11.27 4.93
C GLY A 218 1.21 -12.31 5.94
N TRP A 219 2.50 -12.66 5.92
CA TRP A 219 3.10 -13.52 6.94
C TRP A 219 3.06 -12.88 8.34
N LEU A 220 3.43 -11.59 8.46
CA LEU A 220 3.31 -10.86 9.72
C LEU A 220 1.87 -10.85 10.23
N PHE A 221 0.89 -10.65 9.35
CA PHE A 221 -0.53 -10.71 9.71
C PHE A 221 -0.94 -12.09 10.22
N LEU A 222 -0.52 -13.16 9.54
CA LEU A 222 -0.81 -14.54 9.94
C LEU A 222 -0.23 -14.88 11.32
N GLN A 223 1.01 -14.46 11.61
CA GLN A 223 1.71 -14.84 12.85
C GLN A 223 1.39 -13.93 14.03
N TYR A 224 1.23 -12.63 13.77
CA TYR A 224 1.27 -11.57 14.79
C TYR A 224 0.04 -10.66 14.79
N GLY A 225 -0.85 -10.79 13.80
CA GLY A 225 -2.06 -9.97 13.68
C GLY A 225 -1.86 -8.67 12.90
N LEU A 226 -2.94 -7.93 12.68
CA LEU A 226 -2.96 -6.78 11.76
C LEU A 226 -1.95 -5.70 12.15
N LEU A 227 -1.79 -5.45 13.45
CA LEU A 227 -0.89 -4.42 13.96
C LEU A 227 0.57 -4.68 13.54
N ALA A 228 1.01 -5.94 13.49
CA ALA A 228 2.35 -6.27 13.05
C ALA A 228 2.56 -6.01 11.55
N ALA A 229 1.54 -6.25 10.71
CA ALA A 229 1.58 -5.90 9.29
C ALA A 229 1.63 -4.37 9.09
N VAL A 230 0.79 -3.62 9.82
CA VAL A 230 0.78 -2.14 9.82
C VAL A 230 2.14 -1.58 10.21
N LEU A 231 2.73 -2.08 11.30
CA LEU A 231 4.05 -1.65 11.76
C LEU A 231 5.14 -2.04 10.76
N GLY A 232 5.08 -3.27 10.22
CA GLY A 232 6.05 -3.72 9.22
C GLY A 232 6.07 -2.82 7.98
N HIS A 233 4.90 -2.44 7.49
CA HIS A 233 4.79 -1.53 6.35
C HIS A 233 5.22 -0.10 6.71
N ALA A 234 4.86 0.41 7.89
CA ALA A 234 5.35 1.70 8.37
C ALA A 234 6.89 1.73 8.46
N VAL A 235 7.54 0.65 8.93
CA VAL A 235 9.01 0.52 8.97
C VAL A 235 9.62 0.65 7.58
N THR A 236 9.03 0.02 6.56
CA THR A 236 9.51 0.18 5.17
C THR A 236 9.54 1.63 4.75
N HIS A 237 8.48 2.40 5.03
CA HIS A 237 8.46 3.82 4.70
C HIS A 237 9.44 4.66 5.54
N LEU A 238 9.58 4.36 6.83
CA LEU A 238 10.54 5.02 7.71
C LEU A 238 11.98 4.82 7.24
N MET A 239 12.34 3.60 6.81
CA MET A 239 13.66 3.29 6.28
C MET A 239 13.89 3.86 4.88
N TRP A 240 12.86 3.85 4.03
CA TRP A 240 12.98 4.34 2.65
C TRP A 240 13.09 5.87 2.62
N TYR A 241 12.31 6.59 3.43
CA TYR A 241 12.20 8.04 3.37
C TYR A 241 13.54 8.81 3.35
N PRO A 242 14.51 8.59 4.28
CA PRO A 242 15.78 9.30 4.25
C PRO A 242 16.62 9.01 3.01
N LEU A 243 16.60 7.77 2.50
CA LEU A 243 17.30 7.39 1.27
C LEU A 243 16.66 8.05 0.05
N ASP A 244 15.33 8.04 -0.02
CA ASP A 244 14.55 8.67 -1.09
C ASP A 244 14.85 10.17 -1.11
N ARG A 245 14.87 10.84 0.04
CA ARG A 245 15.21 12.26 0.18
C ARG A 245 16.63 12.58 -0.28
N ARG A 246 17.61 11.72 0.01
CA ARG A 246 19.00 11.89 -0.39
C ARG A 246 19.24 11.66 -1.88
N MET A 247 18.54 10.69 -2.46
CA MET A 247 18.74 10.26 -3.84
C MET A 247 17.87 11.02 -4.84
N TRP A 248 16.81 11.68 -4.36
CA TRP A 248 15.91 12.48 -5.18
C TRP A 248 16.65 13.65 -5.82
N ARG A 249 16.56 13.72 -7.14
CA ARG A 249 17.00 14.87 -7.93
C ARG A 249 15.76 15.41 -8.64
N PRO A 250 15.25 16.60 -8.26
CA PRO A 250 14.12 17.17 -8.97
C PRO A 250 14.52 17.35 -10.44
N PRO A 251 13.62 17.05 -11.40
CA PRO A 251 13.89 17.33 -12.81
C PRO A 251 14.27 18.80 -12.94
N ALA A 252 15.32 19.10 -13.73
CA ALA A 252 15.68 20.48 -14.04
C ALA A 252 14.42 21.17 -14.59
N LEU A 253 14.03 22.28 -13.96
CA LEU A 253 12.94 23.10 -14.50
C LEU A 253 13.31 23.43 -15.95
N PRO A 254 12.40 23.22 -16.92
CA PRO A 254 12.64 23.76 -18.25
C PRO A 254 12.86 25.27 -18.11
N ALA A 255 13.99 25.74 -18.64
CA ALA A 255 14.33 27.16 -18.72
C ALA A 255 13.30 27.94 -19.52
#